data_AF-Q0TVB9-F1
#
_entry.id   AF-Q0TVB9-F1
#
_cell.length_a   1.000
_cell.length_b   1.000
_cell.length_c   1.000
_cell.angle_alpha   90.00
_cell.angle_beta   90.00
_cell.angle_gamma   90.00
#
_symmetry.space_group_name_H-M   'P 1'
#
loop_
_entity.id
_entity.type
_entity.pdbx_description
1 polymer ?
#
loop_
_entity_poly.entity_id
_entity_poly.type
_entity_poly.pdbx_seq_one_letter_code
_entity_poly.pdbx_strand_id
1 'polypeptide(L)'
;MSDAAFFAMLCDVQLRTDRSATFESRTFFSSEAPIQHLIEESSLTFAPGLADMIRSPDAPSVQQLRVCSVPLSLDDLTLKWIVYLQYYRKGPLWAIYCGKTTNARGSQERVMEYEYERSNIPDSIKDLLQRGFERTSHTNLAAVDISFEGEDMICVVALVKALEATFATGFWAYSKPTLISLTPLRFWEEVPWLGLCSHSSLMEITFAGLEDDLPNLDELRLAWKERAELATKKYRNPEKGQASLDKRKDKLKMKSSVKAD
;
A
#
# COMPACT_ATOMS: atom_id res chain seq x y z
N MET A 1 -10.12 -17.70 8.66
CA MET A 1 -9.44 -16.97 7.58
C MET A 1 -7.97 -16.90 7.96
N SER A 2 -7.05 -17.24 7.06
CA SER A 2 -5.61 -17.08 7.31
C SER A 2 -5.24 -15.60 7.32
N ASP A 3 -4.11 -15.25 7.93
CA ASP A 3 -3.62 -13.87 7.89
C ASP A 3 -3.25 -13.44 6.47
N ALA A 4 -2.71 -14.36 5.65
CA ALA A 4 -2.46 -14.12 4.24
C ALA A 4 -3.73 -13.70 3.48
N ALA A 5 -4.82 -14.47 3.60
CA ALA A 5 -6.10 -14.14 2.99
C ALA A 5 -6.65 -12.81 3.52
N PHE A 6 -6.50 -12.56 4.83
CA PHE A 6 -6.95 -11.32 5.45
C PHE A 6 -6.23 -10.09 4.87
N PHE A 7 -4.91 -10.09 4.83
CA PHE A 7 -4.14 -8.97 4.29
C PHE A 7 -4.30 -8.84 2.77
N ALA A 8 -4.45 -9.94 2.04
CA ALA A 8 -4.77 -9.92 0.62
C ALA A 8 -6.09 -9.21 0.33
N MET A 9 -7.14 -9.51 1.11
CA MET A 9 -8.43 -8.85 1.01
C MET A 9 -8.32 -7.34 1.27
N LEU A 10 -7.59 -6.93 2.32
CA LEU A 10 -7.39 -5.51 2.63
C LEU A 10 -6.66 -4.77 1.49
N CYS A 11 -5.62 -5.39 0.92
CA CYS A 11 -4.91 -4.86 -0.25
C CYS A 11 -5.82 -4.75 -1.49
N ASP A 12 -6.63 -5.77 -1.78
CA ASP A 12 -7.58 -5.74 -2.90
C ASP A 12 -8.60 -4.62 -2.74
N VAL A 13 -9.15 -4.44 -1.53
CA VAL A 13 -10.05 -3.31 -1.22
C VAL A 13 -9.33 -2.00 -1.48
N GLN A 14 -8.13 -1.81 -0.92
CA GLN A 14 -7.35 -0.58 -1.09
C GLN A 14 -7.08 -0.27 -2.57
N LEU A 15 -6.60 -1.24 -3.35
CA LEU A 15 -6.31 -1.09 -4.77
C LEU A 15 -7.55 -0.69 -5.58
N ARG A 16 -8.72 -1.20 -5.21
CA ARG A 16 -9.99 -0.88 -5.89
C ARG A 16 -10.48 0.52 -5.54
N THR A 17 -10.39 0.90 -4.27
CA THR A 17 -10.98 2.15 -3.76
C THR A 17 -10.07 3.36 -3.86
N ASP A 18 -8.76 3.18 -3.79
CA ASP A 18 -7.79 4.27 -3.87
C ASP A 18 -7.79 4.87 -5.27
N ARG A 19 -8.30 6.10 -5.37
CA ARG A 19 -8.41 6.85 -6.64
C ARG A 19 -7.07 7.24 -7.23
N SER A 20 -6.03 7.23 -6.41
CA SER A 20 -4.67 7.59 -6.80
C SER A 20 -3.87 6.39 -7.30
N ALA A 21 -4.40 5.17 -7.15
CA ALA A 21 -3.77 3.95 -7.65
C ALA A 21 -3.61 3.99 -9.17
N THR A 22 -2.37 3.85 -9.62
CA THR A 22 -2.04 3.79 -11.05
C THR A 22 -2.71 2.61 -11.75
N PHE A 23 -2.86 2.72 -13.07
CA PHE A 23 -3.39 1.65 -13.89
C PHE A 23 -2.52 0.39 -13.79
N GLU A 24 -1.20 0.56 -13.75
CA GLU A 24 -0.21 -0.50 -13.59
C GLU A 24 -0.44 -1.26 -12.27
N SER A 25 -0.54 -0.54 -11.14
CA SER A 25 -0.78 -1.15 -9.82
C SER A 25 -2.05 -1.99 -9.78
N ARG A 26 -3.13 -1.51 -10.41
CA ARG A 26 -4.40 -2.25 -10.54
C ARG A 26 -4.32 -3.44 -11.49
N THR A 27 -3.41 -3.42 -12.46
CA THR A 27 -3.25 -4.50 -13.43
C THR A 27 -2.43 -5.64 -12.85
N PHE A 28 -1.40 -5.35 -12.04
CA PHE A 28 -0.64 -6.38 -11.32
C PHE A 28 -1.54 -7.27 -10.47
N PHE A 29 -2.53 -6.66 -9.79
CA PHE A 29 -3.46 -7.36 -8.93
C PHE A 29 -4.90 -7.15 -9.40
N SER A 30 -5.31 -7.97 -10.38
CA SER A 30 -6.67 -7.95 -10.92
C SER A 30 -7.75 -8.42 -9.93
N SER A 31 -7.35 -9.10 -8.85
CA SER A 31 -8.23 -9.57 -7.78
C SER A 31 -7.43 -9.89 -6.50
N GLU A 32 -8.13 -10.28 -5.43
CA GLU A 32 -7.55 -10.76 -4.18
C GLU A 32 -6.66 -12.01 -4.34
N ALA A 33 -7.05 -12.95 -5.21
CA ALA A 33 -6.38 -14.26 -5.30
C ALA A 33 -4.89 -14.17 -5.71
N PRO A 34 -4.48 -13.39 -6.72
CA PRO A 34 -3.06 -13.14 -7.01
C PRO A 34 -2.27 -12.53 -5.84
N ILE A 35 -2.91 -11.66 -5.05
CA ILE A 35 -2.26 -11.04 -3.88
C ILE A 35 -2.03 -12.10 -2.81
N GLN A 36 -3.06 -12.89 -2.50
CA GLN A 36 -2.98 -13.98 -1.53
C GLN A 36 -1.90 -14.99 -1.94
N HIS A 37 -1.91 -15.43 -3.19
CA HIS A 37 -0.91 -16.36 -3.70
C HIS A 37 0.51 -15.82 -3.53
N LEU A 38 0.74 -14.54 -3.87
CA LEU A 38 2.06 -13.93 -3.71
C LEU A 38 2.47 -13.78 -2.23
N ILE A 39 1.53 -13.51 -1.33
CA ILE A 39 1.80 -13.53 0.12
C ILE A 39 2.20 -14.93 0.59
N GLU A 40 1.54 -15.98 0.08
CA GLU A 40 1.78 -17.37 0.48
C GLU A 40 3.09 -17.94 -0.09
N GLU A 41 3.46 -17.56 -1.31
CA GLU A 41 4.69 -18.04 -1.98
C GLU A 41 5.93 -17.21 -1.63
N SER A 42 5.77 -15.98 -1.14
CA SER A 42 6.88 -15.15 -0.70
C SER A 42 7.28 -15.46 0.75
N SER A 43 8.47 -15.00 1.16
CA SER A 43 8.87 -15.03 2.57
C SER A 43 8.28 -13.89 3.39
N LEU A 44 7.14 -13.34 2.96
CA LEU A 44 6.49 -12.24 3.64
C LEU A 44 6.00 -12.68 5.03
N THR A 45 6.43 -11.92 6.02
CA THR A 45 6.05 -12.09 7.42
C THR A 45 5.37 -10.83 7.90
N PHE A 46 4.30 -10.99 8.67
CA PHE A 46 3.59 -9.88 9.32
C PHE A 46 3.94 -9.82 10.80
N ALA A 47 3.84 -8.64 11.38
CA ALA A 47 4.03 -8.47 12.82
C ALA A 47 3.06 -9.38 13.60
N PRO A 48 3.55 -10.13 14.61
CA PRO A 48 2.69 -11.02 15.39
C PRO A 48 1.52 -10.27 16.04
N GLY A 49 0.31 -10.79 15.88
CA GLY A 49 -0.92 -10.19 16.42
C GLY A 49 -1.44 -8.97 15.64
N LEU A 50 -0.79 -8.56 14.55
CA LEU A 50 -1.22 -7.40 13.75
C LEU A 50 -2.63 -7.59 13.17
N ALA A 51 -2.92 -8.79 12.65
CA ALA A 51 -4.23 -9.09 12.08
C ALA A 51 -5.33 -9.02 13.14
N ASP A 52 -5.08 -9.56 14.33
CA ASP A 52 -6.04 -9.51 15.45
C ASP A 52 -6.22 -8.08 15.97
N MET A 53 -5.14 -7.29 16.01
CA MET A 53 -5.20 -5.88 16.36
C MET A 53 -6.08 -5.09 15.39
N ILE A 54 -5.94 -5.33 14.08
CA ILE A 54 -6.76 -4.67 13.05
C ILE A 54 -8.23 -5.10 13.13
N ARG A 55 -8.50 -6.36 13.48
CA ARG A 55 -9.87 -6.88 13.65
C ARG A 55 -10.55 -6.36 14.92
N SER A 56 -9.79 -5.82 15.87
CA SER A 56 -10.34 -5.21 17.09
C SER A 56 -11.19 -3.97 16.73
N PRO A 57 -12.38 -3.81 17.32
CA PRO A 57 -13.21 -2.62 17.08
C PRO A 57 -12.58 -1.35 17.64
N ASP A 58 -11.74 -1.48 18.67
CA ASP A 58 -11.08 -0.36 19.34
C ASP A 58 -9.68 -0.15 18.78
N ALA A 59 -9.36 1.12 18.50
CA ALA A 59 -8.02 1.50 18.06
C ALA A 59 -6.99 1.23 19.17
N PRO A 60 -5.83 0.62 18.83
CA PRO A 60 -4.77 0.39 19.80
C PRO A 60 -4.18 1.72 20.29
N SER A 61 -3.58 1.70 21.46
CA SER A 61 -2.65 2.76 21.87
C SER A 61 -1.39 2.75 21.00
N VAL A 62 -0.70 3.89 20.89
CA VAL A 62 0.60 3.96 20.21
C VAL A 62 1.61 2.99 20.84
N GLN A 63 1.56 2.78 22.15
CA GLN A 63 2.42 1.82 22.85
C GLN A 63 2.15 0.37 22.40
N GLN A 64 0.89 -0.01 22.22
CA GLN A 64 0.54 -1.33 21.71
C GLN A 64 1.01 -1.52 20.26
N LEU A 65 0.86 -0.50 19.41
CA LEU A 65 1.40 -0.55 18.05
C LEU A 65 2.92 -0.71 18.04
N ARG A 66 3.62 0.03 18.90
CA ARG A 66 5.09 0.01 18.97
C ARG A 66 5.66 -1.39 19.27
N VAL A 67 4.95 -2.19 20.08
CA VAL A 67 5.38 -3.55 20.43
C VAL A 67 4.94 -4.60 19.41
N CYS A 68 4.01 -4.27 18.49
CA CYS A 68 3.55 -5.15 17.43
C CYS A 68 4.49 -5.04 16.21
N SER A 69 5.71 -5.55 16.35
CA SER A 69 6.75 -5.50 15.32
C SER A 69 7.20 -6.89 14.90
N VAL A 70 7.51 -7.05 13.61
CA VAL A 70 8.38 -8.13 13.15
C VAL A 70 9.76 -7.93 13.82
N PRO A 71 10.29 -8.94 14.53
CA PRO A 71 11.63 -8.88 15.09
C PRO A 71 12.65 -9.04 13.97
N LEU A 72 13.48 -8.03 13.73
CA LEU A 72 14.53 -8.04 12.72
C LEU A 72 15.90 -7.85 13.38
N SER A 73 16.87 -8.67 12.98
CA SER A 73 18.29 -8.48 13.28
C SER A 73 18.89 -7.38 12.40
N LEU A 74 20.13 -6.97 12.69
CA LEU A 74 20.84 -6.02 11.82
C LEU A 74 21.08 -6.59 10.42
N ASP A 75 21.34 -7.88 10.32
CA ASP A 75 21.55 -8.57 9.04
C ASP A 75 20.26 -8.59 8.22
N ASP A 76 19.12 -8.82 8.87
CA ASP A 76 17.81 -8.77 8.21
C ASP A 76 17.55 -7.42 7.55
N LEU A 77 18.02 -6.32 8.15
CA LEU A 77 17.80 -4.99 7.57
C LEU A 77 18.47 -4.82 6.20
N THR A 78 19.51 -5.59 5.90
CA THR A 78 20.19 -5.56 4.59
C THR A 78 19.58 -6.52 3.56
N LEU A 79 18.84 -7.52 4.02
CA LEU A 79 18.31 -8.62 3.20
C LEU A 79 16.80 -8.56 3.00
N LYS A 80 16.10 -7.68 3.72
CA LYS A 80 14.65 -7.59 3.70
C LYS A 80 14.16 -6.21 3.31
N TRP A 81 13.06 -6.23 2.56
CA TRP A 81 12.15 -5.10 2.40
C TRP A 81 11.13 -5.11 3.52
N ILE A 82 10.77 -3.92 3.99
CA ILE A 82 9.85 -3.77 5.11
C ILE A 82 8.76 -2.75 4.80
N VAL A 83 7.61 -2.93 5.44
CA VAL A 83 6.61 -1.88 5.63
C VAL A 83 6.61 -1.52 7.10
N TYR A 84 6.72 -0.23 7.43
CA TYR A 84 6.97 0.23 8.79
C TYR A 84 6.12 1.44 9.18
N LEU A 85 5.97 1.62 10.49
CA LEU A 85 5.47 2.85 11.11
C LEU A 85 6.62 3.56 11.83
N GLN A 86 6.77 4.86 11.60
CA GLN A 86 7.60 5.77 12.40
C GLN A 86 6.72 6.53 13.37
N TYR A 87 7.21 6.73 14.60
CA TYR A 87 6.46 7.40 15.67
C TYR A 87 7.15 8.68 16.13
N TYR A 88 6.38 9.76 16.19
CA TYR A 88 6.82 11.07 16.64
C TYR A 88 5.97 11.54 17.82
N ARG A 89 6.60 12.19 18.79
CA ARG A 89 5.92 12.64 20.01
C ARG A 89 6.24 14.09 20.35
N LYS A 90 5.23 14.83 20.79
CA LYS A 90 5.37 16.13 21.45
C LYS A 90 4.43 16.19 22.65
N GLY A 91 4.99 15.99 23.85
CA GLY A 91 4.17 15.89 25.07
C GLY A 91 3.16 14.73 24.96
N PRO A 92 1.84 14.99 25.07
CA PRO A 92 0.82 13.95 24.90
C PRO A 92 0.47 13.65 23.44
N LEU A 93 0.92 14.48 22.50
CA LEU A 93 0.56 14.35 21.08
C LEU A 93 1.44 13.32 20.39
N TRP A 94 0.80 12.46 19.60
CA TRP A 94 1.46 11.48 18.74
C TRP A 94 1.19 11.76 17.28
N ALA A 95 2.19 11.49 16.45
CA ALA A 95 2.05 11.45 15.00
C ALA A 95 2.75 10.21 14.45
N ILE A 96 2.20 9.64 13.39
CA ILE A 96 2.75 8.47 12.72
C ILE A 96 2.98 8.74 11.24
N TYR A 97 3.99 8.07 10.71
CA TYR A 97 4.26 7.98 9.29
C TYR A 97 4.36 6.51 8.90
N CYS A 98 3.62 6.09 7.89
CA CYS A 98 3.75 4.77 7.29
C CYS A 98 4.66 4.87 6.07
N GLY A 99 5.62 3.97 5.98
CA GLY A 99 6.57 3.91 4.89
C GLY A 99 6.91 2.48 4.50
N LYS A 100 7.64 2.34 3.39
CA LYS A 100 8.23 1.08 2.94
C LYS A 100 9.70 1.24 2.59
N THR A 101 10.37 0.11 2.35
CA THR A 101 11.67 0.05 1.69
C THR A 101 11.62 -0.99 0.57
N THR A 102 12.00 -0.62 -0.65
CA THR A 102 12.04 -1.53 -1.82
C THR A 102 13.33 -1.36 -2.64
N ASN A 103 14.38 -0.80 -2.02
CA ASN A 103 15.71 -0.65 -2.61
C ASN A 103 16.50 -1.97 -2.52
N ALA A 104 17.42 -2.23 -3.45
CA ALA A 104 18.21 -3.47 -3.45
C ALA A 104 19.13 -3.63 -2.23
N ARG A 105 19.45 -2.53 -1.53
CA ARG A 105 20.27 -2.53 -0.31
C ARG A 105 19.48 -2.82 0.97
N GLY A 106 18.20 -3.15 0.81
CA GLY A 106 17.29 -3.41 1.92
C GLY A 106 16.99 -2.18 2.78
N SER A 107 16.28 -2.45 3.87
CA SER A 107 15.78 -1.43 4.77
C SER A 107 16.83 -0.63 5.56
N GLN A 108 18.08 -1.12 5.64
CA GLN A 108 19.13 -0.53 6.49
C GLN A 108 19.35 0.95 6.19
N GLU A 109 19.51 1.32 4.92
CA GLU A 109 19.76 2.72 4.54
C GLU A 109 18.63 3.63 5.02
N ARG A 110 17.38 3.21 4.82
CA ARG A 110 16.21 4.00 5.20
C ARG A 110 16.09 4.12 6.72
N VAL A 111 16.33 3.04 7.46
CA VAL A 111 16.35 3.09 8.93
C VAL A 111 17.42 4.07 9.42
N MET A 112 18.62 4.02 8.83
CA MET A 112 19.73 4.92 9.16
C MET A 112 19.44 6.38 8.77
N GLU A 113 18.77 6.65 7.66
CA GLU A 113 18.38 8.02 7.28
C GLU A 113 17.54 8.70 8.36
N TYR A 114 16.63 7.95 8.99
CA TYR A 114 15.84 8.45 10.12
C TYR A 114 16.62 8.52 11.43
N GLU A 115 17.59 7.62 11.66
CA GLU A 115 18.43 7.65 12.87
C GLU A 115 19.39 8.83 12.89
N TYR A 116 19.96 9.17 11.74
CA TYR A 116 20.93 10.26 11.60
C TYR A 116 20.30 11.56 11.08
N GLU A 117 18.96 11.64 11.06
CA GLU A 117 18.17 12.79 10.60
C GLU A 117 18.72 13.43 9.30
N ARG A 118 19.05 12.58 8.33
CA ARG A 118 19.68 13.02 7.07
C ARG A 118 18.67 13.73 6.16
N SER A 119 19.18 14.46 5.17
CA SER A 119 18.43 15.34 4.25
C SER A 119 17.26 14.69 3.49
N ASN A 120 17.22 13.36 3.42
CA ASN A 120 16.28 12.58 2.60
C ASN A 120 14.98 12.16 3.31
N ILE A 121 14.71 12.68 4.50
CA ILE A 121 13.40 12.49 5.13
C ILE A 121 12.32 13.35 4.44
N PRO A 122 11.06 12.87 4.37
CA PRO A 122 9.93 13.63 3.82
C PRO A 122 9.77 15.03 4.46
N ASP A 123 9.38 16.02 3.68
CA ASP A 123 9.23 17.40 4.17
C ASP A 123 8.16 17.52 5.27
N SER A 124 7.10 16.71 5.21
CA SER A 124 6.09 16.66 6.30
C SER A 124 6.70 16.25 7.64
N ILE A 125 7.77 15.45 7.62
CA ILE A 125 8.50 15.05 8.82
C ILE A 125 9.46 16.17 9.24
N LYS A 126 10.17 16.81 8.30
CA LYS A 126 11.01 17.99 8.61
C LYS A 126 10.21 19.09 9.30
N ASP A 127 9.05 19.43 8.76
CA ASP A 127 8.14 20.42 9.33
C ASP A 127 7.67 20.01 10.73
N LEU A 128 7.41 18.72 10.95
CA LEU A 128 7.00 18.20 12.24
C LEU A 128 8.13 18.31 13.29
N LEU A 129 9.36 17.98 12.91
CA LEU A 129 10.55 18.11 13.77
C LEU A 129 10.79 19.58 14.14
N GLN A 130 10.67 20.51 13.19
CA GLN A 130 10.77 21.95 13.45
C GLN A 130 9.70 22.46 14.43
N ARG A 131 8.54 21.81 14.48
CA ARG A 131 7.47 22.09 15.44
C ARG A 131 7.73 21.49 16.83
N GLY A 132 8.89 20.86 17.05
CA GLY A 132 9.31 20.30 18.33
C GLY A 132 8.71 18.93 18.64
N PHE A 133 8.36 18.15 17.62
CA PHE A 133 8.18 16.72 17.80
C PHE A 133 9.52 16.01 17.75
N GLU A 134 9.64 14.94 18.52
CA GLU A 134 10.83 14.10 18.55
C GLU A 134 10.49 12.72 17.98
N ARG A 135 11.40 12.15 17.20
CA ARG A 135 11.30 10.74 16.78
C ARG A 135 11.49 9.86 18.02
N THR A 136 10.65 8.83 18.16
CA THR A 136 10.69 7.94 19.33
C THR A 136 11.18 6.54 18.98
N SER A 137 10.64 5.93 17.92
CA SER A 137 10.98 4.58 17.47
C SER A 137 10.30 4.30 16.12
N HIS A 138 10.51 3.10 15.59
CA HIS A 138 9.74 2.53 14.49
C HIS A 138 9.23 1.12 14.85
N THR A 139 8.30 0.64 14.04
CA THR A 139 7.75 -0.72 14.09
C THR A 139 7.70 -1.29 12.69
N ASN A 140 8.17 -2.52 12.52
CA ASN A 140 8.11 -3.24 11.26
C ASN A 140 6.79 -4.01 11.20
N LEU A 141 5.85 -3.55 10.38
CA LEU A 141 4.52 -4.17 10.23
C LEU A 141 4.58 -5.44 9.38
N ALA A 142 5.43 -5.43 8.36
CA ALA A 142 5.68 -6.57 7.50
C ALA A 142 7.13 -6.56 7.00
N ALA A 143 7.68 -7.73 6.72
CA ALA A 143 9.02 -7.90 6.16
C ALA A 143 9.04 -9.06 5.15
N VAL A 144 9.70 -8.88 4.02
CA VAL A 144 9.88 -9.89 2.96
C VAL A 144 11.33 -9.92 2.54
N ASP A 145 11.87 -11.09 2.20
CA ASP A 145 13.22 -11.16 1.62
C ASP A 145 13.26 -10.42 0.29
N ILE A 146 14.40 -9.80 0.02
CA ILE A 146 14.68 -9.24 -1.29
C ILE A 146 14.85 -10.41 -2.25
N SER A 147 13.90 -10.59 -3.16
CA SER A 147 14.00 -11.55 -4.27
C SER A 147 14.78 -10.90 -5.42
N PHE A 148 15.86 -11.54 -5.87
CA PHE A 148 16.83 -10.95 -6.80
C PHE A 148 16.60 -11.29 -8.29
N GLU A 149 15.48 -11.90 -8.67
CA GLU A 149 15.29 -12.39 -10.04
C GLU A 149 14.01 -11.87 -10.72
N GLY A 150 14.20 -11.12 -11.81
CA GLY A 150 13.25 -10.96 -12.91
C GLY A 150 11.86 -10.38 -12.58
N GLU A 151 10.81 -11.00 -13.17
CA GLU A 151 9.40 -10.57 -13.05
C GLU A 151 8.88 -10.67 -11.60
N ASP A 152 9.41 -11.60 -10.80
CA ASP A 152 8.96 -11.84 -9.43
C ASP A 152 9.31 -10.67 -8.51
N MET A 153 10.49 -10.05 -8.72
CA MET A 153 10.90 -8.84 -8.01
C MET A 153 9.85 -7.72 -8.17
N ILE A 154 9.36 -7.50 -9.38
CA ILE A 154 8.37 -6.45 -9.69
C ILE A 154 7.05 -6.72 -8.97
N CYS A 155 6.59 -7.98 -8.99
CA CYS A 155 5.37 -8.39 -8.31
C CYS A 155 5.48 -8.17 -6.78
N VAL A 156 6.62 -8.53 -6.18
CA VAL A 156 6.86 -8.31 -4.75
C VAL A 156 6.96 -6.82 -4.41
N VAL A 157 7.61 -6.00 -5.23
CA VAL A 157 7.63 -4.53 -5.05
C VAL A 157 6.21 -3.96 -5.12
N ALA A 158 5.40 -4.41 -6.08
CA ALA A 158 4.00 -4.01 -6.18
C ALA A 158 3.20 -4.42 -4.92
N LEU A 159 3.46 -5.61 -4.36
CA LEU A 159 2.84 -6.09 -3.13
C LEU A 159 3.23 -5.23 -1.92
N VAL A 160 4.51 -4.94 -1.74
CA VAL A 160 5.00 -4.08 -0.64
C VAL A 160 4.36 -2.69 -0.73
N LYS A 161 4.20 -2.14 -1.93
CA LYS A 161 3.47 -0.88 -2.15
C LYS A 161 2.00 -0.97 -1.77
N ALA A 162 1.31 -2.03 -2.20
CA ALA A 162 -0.09 -2.25 -1.84
C ALA A 162 -0.26 -2.37 -0.32
N LEU A 163 0.66 -3.06 0.37
CA LEU A 163 0.67 -3.17 1.83
C LEU A 163 0.89 -1.82 2.51
N GLU A 164 1.87 -1.03 2.06
CA GLU A 164 2.09 0.31 2.61
C GLU A 164 0.86 1.19 2.45
N ALA A 165 0.23 1.25 1.28
CA ALA A 165 -0.98 2.05 1.08
C ALA A 165 -2.12 1.55 1.98
N THR A 166 -2.30 0.23 2.07
CA THR A 166 -3.32 -0.40 2.90
C THR A 166 -3.14 -0.03 4.38
N PHE A 167 -1.92 -0.16 4.90
CA PHE A 167 -1.59 0.22 6.27
C PHE A 167 -1.66 1.73 6.46
N ALA A 168 -1.15 2.53 5.54
CA ALA A 168 -1.20 3.98 5.65
C ALA A 168 -2.63 4.53 5.70
N THR A 169 -3.55 4.00 4.87
CA THR A 169 -4.96 4.39 4.93
C THR A 169 -5.62 3.84 6.20
N GLY A 170 -5.46 2.55 6.47
CA GLY A 170 -6.10 1.87 7.60
C GLY A 170 -5.70 2.40 8.97
N PHE A 171 -4.42 2.71 9.16
CA PHE A 171 -3.87 3.34 10.38
C PHE A 171 -4.04 4.87 10.41
N TRP A 172 -4.76 5.50 9.47
CA TRP A 172 -4.89 6.97 9.44
C TRP A 172 -3.54 7.70 9.38
N ALA A 173 -2.56 7.12 8.69
CA ALA A 173 -1.23 7.71 8.57
C ALA A 173 -1.17 8.86 7.56
N TYR A 174 -2.23 9.14 6.79
CA TYR A 174 -2.27 10.28 5.87
C TYR A 174 -2.57 11.60 6.57
N SER A 175 -1.91 12.66 6.11
CA SER A 175 -2.29 14.02 6.47
C SER A 175 -3.73 14.33 6.01
N LYS A 176 -4.45 15.21 6.73
CA LYS A 176 -5.87 15.51 6.45
C LYS A 176 -6.18 15.85 4.98
N PRO A 177 -5.38 16.69 4.29
CA PRO A 177 -5.64 17.01 2.88
C PRO A 177 -5.60 15.76 1.98
N THR A 178 -4.62 14.88 2.22
CA THR A 178 -4.44 13.63 1.49
C THR A 178 -5.53 12.61 1.83
N LEU A 179 -5.98 12.55 3.09
CA LEU A 179 -7.03 11.61 3.50
C LEU A 179 -8.36 11.87 2.78
N ILE A 180 -8.71 13.15 2.58
CA ILE A 180 -9.96 13.54 1.92
C ILE A 180 -10.00 13.02 0.47
N SER A 181 -8.85 12.89 -0.20
CA SER A 181 -8.78 12.41 -1.59
C SER A 181 -8.71 10.89 -1.74
N LEU A 182 -8.50 10.11 -0.66
CA LEU A 182 -8.15 8.68 -0.71
C LEU A 182 -9.16 7.68 -0.09
N THR A 183 -10.34 8.09 0.37
CA THR A 183 -11.30 7.24 1.14
C THR A 183 -11.64 5.87 0.50
N PRO A 184 -11.94 4.76 1.27
CA PRO A 184 -12.46 4.69 2.64
C PRO A 184 -11.81 3.68 3.62
N LEU A 185 -10.73 2.96 3.28
CA LEU A 185 -10.23 1.88 4.15
C LEU A 185 -9.76 2.43 5.51
N ARG A 186 -10.53 2.16 6.56
CA ARG A 186 -10.23 2.57 7.93
C ARG A 186 -10.42 1.36 8.82
N PHE A 187 -9.41 1.05 9.61
CA PHE A 187 -9.52 -0.04 10.58
C PHE A 187 -10.37 0.40 11.79
N TRP A 188 -10.32 1.70 12.12
CA TRP A 188 -11.05 2.31 13.23
C TRP A 188 -11.64 3.66 12.82
N GLU A 189 -12.73 4.05 13.47
CA GLU A 189 -13.38 5.36 13.25
C GLU A 189 -12.54 6.53 13.75
N GLU A 190 -11.86 6.35 14.88
CA GLU A 190 -11.02 7.36 15.52
C GLU A 190 -9.70 6.75 15.97
N VAL A 191 -8.64 7.56 15.99
CA VAL A 191 -7.31 7.15 16.41
C VAL A 191 -6.63 8.24 17.28
N PRO A 192 -5.77 7.87 18.24
CA PRO A 192 -5.11 8.81 19.14
C PRO A 192 -3.85 9.48 18.55
N TRP A 193 -3.68 9.49 17.23
CA TRP A 193 -2.49 10.05 16.56
C TRP A 193 -2.85 10.84 15.29
N LEU A 194 -1.88 11.61 14.82
CA LEU A 194 -1.94 12.34 13.55
C LEU A 194 -1.22 11.57 12.43
N GLY A 195 -1.74 11.62 11.22
CA GLY A 195 -1.06 11.11 10.03
C GLY A 195 -0.11 12.14 9.38
N LEU A 196 1.03 11.65 8.86
CA LEU A 196 2.10 12.45 8.24
C LEU A 196 2.35 12.13 6.76
N CYS A 197 1.81 11.03 6.23
CA CYS A 197 1.96 10.65 4.82
C CYS A 197 1.28 11.68 3.92
N SER A 198 1.99 12.13 2.88
CA SER A 198 1.51 13.16 1.95
C SER A 198 0.83 12.60 0.70
N HIS A 199 1.08 11.34 0.35
CA HIS A 199 0.56 10.71 -0.85
C HIS A 199 0.48 9.18 -0.70
N SER A 200 -0.39 8.53 -1.47
CA SER A 200 -0.44 7.07 -1.53
C SER A 200 0.75 6.51 -2.27
N SER A 201 1.33 5.42 -1.76
CA SER A 201 2.40 4.69 -2.45
C SER A 201 1.92 4.06 -3.75
N LEU A 202 0.61 3.87 -3.92
CA LEU A 202 0.01 3.42 -5.18
C LEU A 202 0.08 4.47 -6.29
N MET A 203 0.45 5.73 -5.99
CA MET A 203 0.76 6.77 -6.99
C MET A 203 2.16 6.63 -7.58
N GLU A 204 3.06 5.98 -6.86
CA GLU A 204 4.44 5.86 -7.30
C GLU A 204 4.52 4.90 -8.50
N ILE A 205 5.53 5.07 -9.34
CA ILE A 205 5.82 4.12 -10.43
C ILE A 205 6.51 2.89 -9.81
N THR A 206 5.94 1.69 -10.00
CA THR A 206 6.48 0.44 -9.40
C THR A 206 7.90 0.12 -9.84
N PHE A 207 8.29 0.61 -11.02
CA PHE A 207 9.60 0.41 -11.61
C PHE A 207 10.63 1.49 -11.27
N ALA A 208 10.28 2.51 -10.47
CA ALA A 208 11.21 3.59 -10.14
C ALA A 208 12.30 3.07 -9.18
N GLY A 209 13.57 3.29 -9.52
CA GLY A 209 14.71 2.85 -8.70
C GLY A 209 15.14 1.39 -8.90
N LEU A 210 14.53 0.66 -9.85
CA LEU A 210 14.98 -0.68 -10.27
C LEU A 210 15.85 -0.64 -11.54
N GLU A 211 16.16 0.55 -12.04
CA GLU A 211 16.81 0.79 -13.35
C GLU A 211 18.25 0.29 -13.38
N ASP A 212 18.95 0.38 -12.24
CA ASP A 212 20.32 -0.14 -12.11
C ASP A 212 20.36 -1.64 -11.80
N ASP A 213 19.28 -2.19 -11.23
CA ASP A 213 19.21 -3.56 -10.72
C ASP A 213 18.57 -4.55 -11.71
N LEU A 214 17.77 -4.06 -12.68
CA LEU A 214 17.12 -4.85 -13.72
C LEU A 214 17.53 -4.33 -15.10
N PRO A 215 18.60 -4.85 -15.74
CA PRO A 215 19.08 -4.36 -17.03
C PRO A 215 18.07 -4.53 -18.18
N ASN A 216 17.02 -5.35 -18.00
CA ASN A 216 15.92 -5.55 -18.94
C ASN A 216 14.61 -4.86 -18.52
N LEU A 217 14.66 -3.87 -17.62
CA LEU A 217 13.48 -3.19 -17.08
C LEU A 217 12.54 -2.63 -18.15
N ASP A 218 13.08 -2.08 -19.24
CA ASP A 218 12.26 -1.52 -20.33
C ASP A 218 11.53 -2.59 -21.13
N GLU A 219 12.15 -3.76 -21.34
CA GLU A 219 11.50 -4.91 -21.97
C GLU A 219 10.39 -5.47 -21.07
N LEU A 220 10.65 -5.55 -19.76
CA LEU A 220 9.64 -5.95 -18.77
C LEU A 220 8.48 -4.95 -18.73
N ARG A 221 8.76 -3.64 -18.72
CA ARG A 221 7.74 -2.58 -18.80
C ARG A 221 6.89 -2.73 -20.06
N LEU A 222 7.50 -3.00 -21.21
CA LEU A 222 6.79 -3.15 -22.48
C LEU A 222 5.92 -4.42 -22.49
N ALA A 223 6.49 -5.56 -22.12
CA ALA A 223 5.77 -6.83 -22.04
C ALA A 223 4.56 -6.75 -21.08
N TRP A 224 4.71 -6.05 -19.96
CA TRP A 224 3.61 -5.82 -19.03
C TRP A 224 2.54 -4.89 -19.57
N LYS A 225 2.91 -3.80 -20.25
CA LYS A 225 1.93 -2.94 -20.94
C LYS A 225 1.12 -3.73 -21.97
N GLU A 226 1.79 -4.58 -22.75
CA GLU A 226 1.13 -5.45 -23.74
C GLU A 226 0.19 -6.46 -23.07
N ARG A 227 0.60 -7.13 -21.99
CA ARG A 227 -0.27 -8.03 -21.19
C ARG A 227 -1.48 -7.28 -20.61
N ALA A 228 -1.28 -6.07 -20.09
CA ALA A 228 -2.35 -5.22 -19.54
C ALA A 228 -3.36 -4.79 -20.60
N GLU A 229 -2.88 -4.40 -21.78
CA GLU A 229 -3.71 -4.08 -22.94
C GLU A 229 -4.50 -5.29 -23.44
N LEU A 230 -3.87 -6.47 -23.47
CA LEU A 230 -4.54 -7.72 -23.85
C LEU A 230 -5.63 -8.08 -22.84
N ALA A 231 -5.37 -7.96 -21.54
CA ALA A 231 -6.35 -8.20 -20.49
C ALA A 231 -7.53 -7.23 -20.60
N THR A 232 -7.28 -5.93 -20.76
CA THR A 232 -8.33 -4.92 -20.94
C THR A 232 -9.11 -5.11 -22.25
N LYS A 233 -8.48 -5.53 -23.34
CA LYS A 233 -9.15 -5.91 -24.61
C LYS A 233 -10.03 -7.16 -24.43
N LYS A 234 -9.59 -8.16 -23.66
CA LYS A 234 -10.37 -9.37 -23.34
C LYS A 234 -11.63 -9.07 -22.52
N TYR A 235 -11.59 -8.06 -21.64
CA TYR A 235 -12.76 -7.58 -20.89
C TYR A 235 -13.59 -6.52 -21.63
N ARG A 236 -13.00 -5.81 -22.60
CA ARG A 236 -13.72 -5.05 -23.63
C ARG A 236 -14.20 -5.98 -24.76
N ASN A 237 -14.81 -7.12 -24.47
CA ASN A 237 -15.54 -7.83 -25.51
C ASN A 237 -16.77 -6.99 -25.88
N PRO A 238 -16.79 -6.34 -27.07
CA PRO A 238 -17.80 -5.35 -27.42
C PRO A 238 -19.22 -5.94 -27.48
N GLU A 239 -19.36 -7.25 -27.67
CA GLU A 239 -20.66 -7.92 -27.80
C GLU A 239 -21.46 -7.91 -26.49
N LYS A 240 -20.81 -8.04 -25.32
CA LYS A 240 -21.49 -8.01 -24.01
C LYS A 240 -21.72 -6.59 -23.50
N GLY A 241 -20.80 -5.67 -23.83
CA GLY A 241 -20.90 -4.24 -23.48
C GLY A 241 -22.02 -3.53 -24.24
N GLN A 242 -22.15 -3.81 -25.54
CA GLN A 242 -23.19 -3.25 -26.39
C GLN A 242 -24.58 -3.76 -26.00
N ALA A 243 -24.72 -5.08 -25.75
CA ALA A 243 -25.99 -5.67 -25.30
C ALA A 243 -26.47 -5.12 -23.93
N SER A 244 -25.54 -4.77 -23.03
CA SER A 244 -25.87 -4.14 -21.74
C SER A 244 -26.29 -2.68 -21.91
N LEU A 245 -25.63 -1.94 -22.80
CA LEU A 245 -25.99 -0.56 -23.15
C LEU A 245 -27.35 -0.48 -23.85
N ASP A 246 -27.64 -1.41 -24.76
CA ASP A 246 -28.91 -1.47 -25.47
C ASP A 246 -30.07 -1.86 -24.52
N LYS A 247 -29.86 -2.84 -23.62
CA LYS A 247 -30.81 -3.13 -22.53
C LYS A 247 -31.06 -1.92 -21.61
N ARG A 248 -30.05 -1.08 -21.39
CA ARG A 248 -30.16 0.12 -20.54
C ARG A 248 -30.92 1.24 -21.26
N LYS A 249 -30.73 1.41 -22.57
CA LYS A 249 -31.48 2.33 -23.43
C LYS A 249 -32.96 1.93 -23.52
N ASP A 250 -33.25 0.64 -23.65
CA ASP A 250 -34.63 0.14 -23.72
C ASP A 250 -35.38 0.33 -22.38
N LYS A 251 -34.71 0.07 -21.25
CA LYS A 251 -35.27 0.37 -19.92
C LYS A 251 -35.53 1.87 -19.70
N LEU A 252 -34.72 2.74 -20.28
CA LEU A 252 -34.91 4.19 -20.19
C LEU A 252 -36.08 4.67 -21.05
N LYS A 253 -36.23 4.12 -22.27
CA LYS A 253 -37.39 4.40 -23.15
C LYS A 253 -38.72 3.96 -22.53
N MET A 254 -38.75 2.78 -21.89
CA MET A 254 -39.94 2.31 -21.17
C MET A 254 -40.30 3.18 -19.97
N LYS A 255 -39.32 3.79 -19.27
CA LYS A 255 -39.59 4.72 -18.17
C LYS A 255 -40.11 6.08 -18.63
N SER A 256 -39.74 6.52 -19.83
CA SER A 256 -40.24 7.78 -20.40
C SER A 256 -41.66 7.67 -20.97
N SER A 257 -42.10 6.48 -21.39
CA SER A 257 -43.47 6.26 -21.89
C SER A 257 -44.50 6.07 -20.78
N VAL A 258 -44.08 5.72 -19.56
CA VAL A 258 -44.98 5.53 -18.39
C VAL A 258 -45.26 6.84 -17.63
N LYS A 259 -44.62 7.95 -18.01
CA LYS A 259 -44.83 9.29 -17.41
C LYS A 259 -45.66 10.24 -18.28
N ALA A 260 -46.26 9.74 -19.36
CA ALA A 260 -47.00 10.54 -20.33
C ALA A 260 -48.52 10.29 -20.33
N ASP A 261 -49.04 9.58 -19.33
CA ASP A 261 -50.48 9.43 -19.04
C ASP A 261 -50.80 9.99 -17.65
#